data_AF-A0A1H7RR18-F1
#
_entry.id   AF-A0A1H7RR18-F1
#
_cell.length_a   1.000
_cell.length_b   1.000
_cell.length_c   1.000
_cell.angle_alpha   90.00
_cell.angle_beta   90.00
_cell.angle_gamma   90.00
#
_symmetry.space_group_name_H-M   'P 1'
#
loop_
_entity.id
_entity.type
_entity.pdbx_description
1 polymer ?
#
loop_
_entity_poly.entity_id
_entity_poly.type
_entity_poly.pdbx_seq_one_letter_code
_entity_poly.pdbx_strand_id
1 'polypeptide(L)'
;MKHFAIFKKISLLVLFITTFSTFSQENNTDLQLLIGEWKLDMSPQDKTDSNFAMMRIDKINSKTVHGTFYREGVKIQEGRINTQLDVVYVSLISGDNSGSYNTSFYYKNGKLYGSTHAVDRGFLAVWIAEKTK
;
A
#
# COMPACT_ATOMS: atom_id res chain seq x y z
N MET A 1 -7.68 -80.73 -9.15
CA MET A 1 -7.38 -79.65 -10.12
C MET A 1 -7.71 -78.31 -9.48
N LYS A 2 -6.96 -77.28 -9.87
CA LYS A 2 -6.63 -76.04 -9.15
C LYS A 2 -7.81 -75.16 -8.72
N HIS A 3 -7.59 -74.50 -7.58
CA HIS A 3 -8.29 -73.33 -7.05
C HIS A 3 -8.57 -72.24 -8.07
N PHE A 4 -9.68 -71.52 -7.90
CA PHE A 4 -9.75 -70.07 -8.16
C PHE A 4 -10.58 -69.39 -7.08
N ALA A 5 -9.88 -68.65 -6.23
CA ALA A 5 -10.44 -67.59 -5.40
C ALA A 5 -10.56 -66.29 -6.23
N ILE A 6 -11.35 -65.30 -5.78
CA ILE A 6 -10.87 -63.95 -5.40
C ILE A 6 -12.01 -62.91 -5.36
N PHE A 7 -12.29 -62.48 -4.13
CA PHE A 7 -12.52 -61.11 -3.62
C PHE A 7 -13.55 -60.12 -4.22
N LYS A 8 -14.48 -59.72 -3.33
CA LYS A 8 -14.91 -58.35 -2.95
C LYS A 8 -14.63 -57.22 -3.95
N LYS A 9 -15.67 -56.41 -4.23
CA LYS A 9 -15.58 -54.94 -4.19
C LYS A 9 -16.96 -54.28 -4.10
N ILE A 10 -17.34 -53.97 -2.86
CA ILE A 10 -18.19 -52.82 -2.55
C ILE A 10 -17.39 -51.59 -2.98
N SER A 11 -17.92 -50.78 -3.88
CA SER A 11 -17.45 -49.40 -4.06
C SER A 11 -18.67 -48.52 -4.25
N LEU A 12 -19.25 -48.20 -3.10
CA LEU A 12 -19.97 -46.97 -2.85
C LEU A 12 -19.06 -45.82 -3.35
N LEU A 13 -19.47 -45.20 -4.45
CA LEU A 13 -18.85 -44.02 -5.03
C LEU A 13 -19.03 -42.87 -4.03
N VAL A 14 -18.13 -42.78 -3.05
CA VAL A 14 -18.04 -41.64 -2.13
C VAL A 14 -17.58 -40.46 -2.97
N LEU A 15 -18.55 -39.60 -3.26
CA LEU A 15 -18.37 -38.28 -3.83
C LEU A 15 -17.45 -37.49 -2.89
N PHE A 16 -16.14 -37.55 -3.13
CA PHE A 16 -15.16 -36.64 -2.54
C PHE A 16 -15.39 -35.26 -3.16
N ILE A 17 -16.42 -34.56 -2.69
CA ILE A 17 -16.51 -33.11 -2.83
C ILE A 17 -15.39 -32.60 -1.93
N THR A 18 -14.19 -32.47 -2.50
CA THR A 18 -13.13 -31.65 -1.93
C THR A 18 -13.68 -30.23 -1.91
N THR A 19 -14.26 -29.83 -0.77
CA THR A 19 -14.41 -28.43 -0.43
C THR A 19 -12.99 -27.88 -0.37
N PHE A 20 -12.49 -27.38 -1.50
CA PHE A 20 -11.39 -26.45 -1.50
C PHE A 20 -11.91 -25.24 -0.74
N SER A 21 -11.72 -25.26 0.57
CA SER A 21 -11.78 -24.06 1.39
C SER A 21 -10.71 -23.15 0.83
N THR A 22 -11.08 -22.23 -0.05
CA THR A 22 -10.25 -21.09 -0.39
C THR A 22 -10.07 -20.33 0.91
N PHE A 23 -9.01 -20.63 1.64
CA PHE A 23 -8.49 -19.72 2.65
C PHE A 23 -8.10 -18.47 1.87
N SER A 24 -8.98 -17.47 1.89
CA SER A 24 -8.58 -16.11 1.56
C SER A 24 -7.60 -15.73 2.65
N GLN A 25 -6.31 -15.92 2.38
CA GLN A 25 -5.26 -15.42 3.24
C GLN A 25 -5.40 -13.90 3.17
N GLU A 26 -5.93 -13.30 4.24
CA GLU A 26 -5.88 -11.86 4.41
C GLU A 26 -4.39 -11.53 4.51
N ASN A 27 -3.79 -11.15 3.38
CA ASN A 27 -2.43 -10.63 3.33
C ASN A 27 -2.46 -9.32 4.11
N ASN A 28 -2.29 -9.42 5.42
CA ASN A 28 -2.17 -8.30 6.33
C ASN A 28 -0.79 -7.68 6.08
N THR A 29 -0.67 -6.93 4.98
CA THR A 29 0.51 -6.10 4.76
C THR A 29 0.61 -5.18 5.95
N ASP A 30 1.73 -5.26 6.67
CA ASP A 30 1.91 -4.54 7.91
C ASP A 30 1.90 -3.02 7.66
N LEU A 31 0.72 -2.41 7.86
CA LEU A 31 0.52 -0.98 7.68
C LEU A 31 1.37 -0.17 8.65
N GLN A 32 1.83 -0.76 9.76
CA GLN A 32 2.73 -0.09 10.71
C GLN A 32 4.05 0.31 10.07
N LEU A 33 4.48 -0.37 8.99
CA LEU A 33 5.67 0.00 8.23
C LEU A 33 5.62 1.43 7.69
N LEU A 34 4.42 1.94 7.39
CA LEU A 34 4.22 3.30 6.88
C LEU A 34 4.34 4.38 7.96
N ILE A 35 4.10 4.05 9.23
CA ILE A 35 4.16 5.02 10.33
C ILE A 35 5.60 5.49 10.52
N GLY A 36 5.81 6.80 10.58
CA GLY A 36 7.12 7.44 10.74
C GLY A 36 7.32 8.67 9.85
N GLU A 37 8.55 9.15 9.84
CA GLU A 37 8.98 10.31 9.05
C GLU A 37 9.59 9.85 7.71
N TRP A 38 9.20 10.54 6.64
CA TRP A 38 9.60 10.26 5.27
C TRP A 38 10.12 11.54 4.62
N LYS A 39 11.33 11.47 4.07
CA LYS A 39 11.92 12.55 3.28
C LYS A 39 11.64 12.29 1.81
N LEU A 40 10.91 13.21 1.18
CA LEU A 40 10.55 13.17 -0.24
C LEU A 40 11.65 13.83 -1.07
N ASP A 41 12.15 13.14 -2.08
CA ASP A 41 12.99 13.64 -3.18
C ASP A 41 12.09 13.91 -4.40
N MET A 42 11.87 15.20 -4.72
CA MET A 42 11.04 15.64 -5.85
C MET A 42 11.84 15.80 -7.15
N SER A 43 13.14 15.51 -7.13
CA SER A 43 14.02 15.48 -8.29
C SER A 43 14.59 14.06 -8.49
N PRO A 44 13.75 13.01 -8.56
CA PRO A 44 14.24 11.64 -8.49
C PRO A 44 15.23 11.26 -9.60
N GLN A 45 15.23 11.97 -10.74
CA GLN A 45 16.16 11.78 -11.85
C GLN A 45 17.37 12.73 -11.82
N ASP A 46 17.23 13.93 -11.25
CA ASP A 46 18.32 14.90 -11.14
C ASP A 46 18.87 14.89 -9.71
N LYS A 47 19.96 14.13 -9.52
CA LYS A 47 20.61 13.98 -8.22
C LYS A 47 21.42 15.20 -7.79
N THR A 48 21.54 16.22 -8.63
CA THR A 48 22.21 17.48 -8.29
C THR A 48 21.23 18.53 -7.74
N ASP A 49 19.94 18.36 -8.01
CA ASP A 49 18.88 19.19 -7.43
C ASP A 49 18.58 18.78 -5.98
N SER A 50 18.38 19.77 -5.12
CA SER A 50 18.13 19.62 -3.70
C SER A 50 16.68 19.95 -3.33
N ASN A 51 15.73 19.45 -4.13
CA ASN A 51 14.31 19.71 -3.96
C ASN A 51 13.65 18.65 -3.07
N PHE A 52 13.61 18.91 -1.76
CA PHE A 52 13.09 17.98 -0.76
C PHE A 52 11.88 18.51 -0.01
N ALA A 53 11.02 17.59 0.41
CA ALA A 53 9.90 17.84 1.32
C ALA A 53 9.85 16.77 2.43
N MET A 54 9.04 17.00 3.45
CA MET A 54 8.85 16.06 4.55
C MET A 54 7.41 15.61 4.66
N MET A 55 7.21 14.33 4.93
CA MET A 55 5.94 13.74 5.31
C MET A 55 6.11 13.01 6.63
N ARG A 56 5.11 13.09 7.51
CA ARG A 56 5.03 12.29 8.72
C ARG A 56 3.70 11.57 8.74
N ILE A 57 3.74 10.26 8.91
CA ILE A 57 2.56 9.43 9.15
C ILE A 57 2.57 9.09 10.64
N ASP A 58 1.64 9.69 11.38
CA ASP A 58 1.54 9.54 12.83
C ASP A 58 0.72 8.31 13.21
N LYS A 59 -0.36 8.06 12.47
CA LYS A 59 -1.33 7.03 12.82
C LYS A 59 -2.06 6.53 11.59
N ILE A 60 -2.39 5.24 11.60
CA ILE A 60 -3.31 4.61 10.65
C ILE A 60 -4.49 4.04 11.45
N ASN A 61 -5.71 4.47 11.09
CA ASN A 61 -6.95 3.99 11.69
C ASN A 61 -7.79 3.30 10.61
N SER A 62 -7.99 1.99 10.73
CA SER A 62 -8.71 1.18 9.74
C SER A 62 -8.13 1.31 8.33
N LYS A 63 -8.53 2.32 7.56
CA LYS A 63 -8.06 2.63 6.20
C LYS A 63 -7.76 4.13 6.00
N THR A 64 -7.55 4.87 7.07
CA THR A 64 -7.29 6.32 7.05
C THR A 64 -5.90 6.61 7.57
N VAL A 65 -5.15 7.45 6.84
CA VAL A 65 -3.81 7.94 7.23
C VAL A 65 -3.96 9.30 7.88
N HIS A 66 -3.28 9.50 9.01
CA HIS A 66 -3.18 10.77 9.71
C HIS A 66 -1.72 11.21 9.85
N GLY A 67 -1.48 12.52 9.75
CA GLY A 67 -0.17 13.12 9.93
C GLY A 67 -0.01 14.44 9.18
N THR A 68 1.21 14.73 8.72
CA THR A 68 1.56 15.93 7.97
C THR A 68 2.19 15.59 6.62
N PHE A 69 1.98 16.45 5.63
CA PHE A 69 2.52 16.28 4.29
C PHE A 69 3.19 17.57 3.79
N TYR A 70 4.25 17.44 3.00
CA TYR A 70 5.07 18.53 2.47
C TYR A 70 5.97 19.23 3.51
N ARG A 71 5.40 19.67 4.62
CA ARG A 71 6.11 20.29 5.76
C ARG A 71 5.31 20.19 7.05
N GLU A 72 5.96 20.42 8.18
CA GLU A 72 5.29 20.42 9.48
C GLU A 72 4.16 21.47 9.52
N GLY A 73 3.04 21.11 10.16
CA GLY A 73 1.83 21.93 10.24
C GLY A 73 0.85 21.78 9.07
N VAL A 74 1.27 21.25 7.92
CA VAL A 74 0.37 20.98 6.78
C VAL A 74 -0.26 19.60 6.95
N LYS A 75 -1.46 19.57 7.53
CA LYS A 75 -2.14 18.32 7.91
C LYS A 75 -2.65 17.53 6.70
N ILE A 76 -2.58 16.21 6.82
CA ILE A 76 -3.34 15.29 5.98
C ILE A 76 -4.82 15.41 6.36
N GLN A 77 -5.67 15.70 5.38
CA GLN A 77 -7.11 15.90 5.53
C GLN A 77 -7.89 14.65 5.14
N GLU A 78 -7.59 14.05 3.98
CA GLU A 78 -8.36 12.94 3.40
C GLU A 78 -7.49 11.72 3.05
N GLY A 79 -6.78 11.18 4.04
CA GLY A 79 -5.96 9.97 3.84
C GLY A 79 -6.82 8.72 3.63
N ARG A 80 -6.54 7.93 2.61
CA ARG A 80 -7.15 6.62 2.34
C ARG A 80 -6.09 5.58 1.98
N ILE A 81 -6.30 4.35 2.42
CA ILE A 81 -5.41 3.21 2.15
C ILE A 81 -6.18 2.12 1.40
N ASN A 82 -5.51 1.54 0.42
CA ASN A 82 -5.95 0.32 -0.26
C ASN A 82 -4.77 -0.63 -0.43
N THR A 83 -4.98 -1.93 -0.20
CA THR A 83 -3.98 -2.97 -0.48
C THR A 83 -4.45 -3.78 -1.67
N GLN A 84 -3.68 -3.80 -2.74
CA GLN A 84 -3.96 -4.58 -3.95
C GLN A 84 -2.68 -5.15 -4.51
N LEU A 85 -2.73 -6.40 -5.00
CA LEU A 85 -1.58 -7.08 -5.62
C LEU A 85 -0.34 -7.07 -4.70
N ASP A 86 -0.56 -7.27 -3.40
CA ASP A 86 0.48 -7.22 -2.34
C ASP A 86 1.24 -5.89 -2.23
N VAL A 87 0.63 -4.80 -2.72
CA VAL A 87 1.15 -3.44 -2.63
C VAL A 87 0.18 -2.56 -1.84
N VAL A 88 0.70 -1.79 -0.89
CA VAL A 88 -0.07 -0.77 -0.16
C VAL A 88 -0.04 0.52 -0.95
N TYR A 89 -1.22 1.00 -1.32
CA TYR A 89 -1.47 2.28 -1.96
C TYR A 89 -2.11 3.24 -0.97
N VAL A 90 -1.69 4.50 -1.03
CA VAL A 90 -2.25 5.59 -0.24
C VAL A 90 -2.62 6.74 -1.17
N SER A 91 -3.78 7.33 -0.93
CA SER A 91 -4.14 8.65 -1.46
C SER A 91 -4.41 9.60 -0.31
N LEU A 92 -4.02 10.86 -0.44
CA LEU A 92 -4.31 11.89 0.54
C LEU A 92 -4.55 13.24 -0.12
N ILE A 93 -5.31 14.08 0.59
CA ILE A 93 -5.38 15.52 0.34
C ILE A 93 -4.70 16.21 1.52
N SER A 94 -3.86 17.19 1.22
CA SER A 94 -3.32 18.14 2.20
C SER A 94 -3.45 19.54 1.64
N GLY A 95 -3.37 20.58 2.48
CA GLY A 95 -3.45 21.94 1.98
C GLY A 95 -2.85 22.94 2.94
N ASP A 96 -2.36 24.03 2.38
CA ASP A 96 -1.97 25.24 3.10
C ASP A 96 -2.70 26.44 2.50
N ASN A 97 -2.29 27.66 2.85
CA ASN A 97 -2.90 28.89 2.33
C ASN A 97 -2.79 29.05 0.80
N SER A 98 -1.99 28.22 0.13
CA SER A 98 -1.83 28.23 -1.33
C SER A 98 -2.79 27.27 -2.05
N GLY A 99 -3.55 26.47 -1.30
CA GLY A 99 -4.56 25.55 -1.83
C GLY A 99 -4.28 24.08 -1.51
N SER A 100 -5.10 23.21 -2.11
CA SER A 100 -5.03 21.77 -1.91
C SER A 100 -3.96 21.13 -2.80
N TYR A 101 -3.37 20.08 -2.27
CA TYR A 101 -2.47 19.15 -2.94
C TYR A 101 -3.12 17.77 -2.89
N ASN A 102 -3.26 17.16 -4.06
CA ASN A 102 -3.72 15.78 -4.20
C ASN A 102 -2.51 14.88 -4.39
N THR A 103 -2.37 13.90 -3.52
CA THR A 103 -1.18 13.05 -3.48
C THR A 103 -1.59 11.58 -3.51
N SER A 104 -0.88 10.78 -4.28
CA SER A 104 -0.98 9.32 -4.25
C SER A 104 0.40 8.70 -4.23
N PHE A 105 0.58 7.62 -3.47
CA PHE A 105 1.83 6.88 -3.41
C PHE A 105 1.62 5.41 -3.07
N TYR A 106 2.65 4.61 -3.28
CA TYR A 106 2.68 3.22 -2.88
C TYR A 106 4.00 2.84 -2.24
N TYR A 107 3.97 1.82 -1.40
CA TYR A 107 5.16 1.26 -0.76
C TYR A 107 5.75 0.12 -1.59
N LYS A 108 7.07 0.17 -1.82
CA LYS A 108 7.82 -0.91 -2.47
C LYS A 108 9.28 -0.89 -2.02
N ASN A 109 9.79 -2.05 -1.57
CA ASN A 109 11.20 -2.24 -1.23
C ASN A 109 11.77 -1.17 -0.27
N GLY A 110 11.05 -0.85 0.80
CA GLY A 110 11.50 0.13 1.80
C GLY A 110 11.35 1.60 1.41
N LYS A 111 10.82 1.90 0.22
CA LYS A 111 10.62 3.26 -0.27
C LYS A 111 9.15 3.53 -0.60
N LEU A 112 8.80 4.80 -0.59
CA LEU A 112 7.54 5.27 -1.16
C LEU A 112 7.79 5.86 -2.54
N TYR A 113 6.90 5.57 -3.46
CA TYR A 113 6.91 6.13 -4.81
C TYR A 113 5.58 6.82 -5.00
N GLY A 114 5.60 8.10 -5.37
CA GLY A 114 4.39 8.88 -5.39
C GLY A 114 4.42 10.04 -6.37
N SER A 115 3.26 10.67 -6.45
CA SER A 115 3.04 11.89 -7.21
C SER A 115 2.12 12.81 -6.43
N THR A 116 2.38 14.11 -6.53
CA THR A 116 1.54 15.17 -5.97
C THR A 116 1.17 16.15 -7.05
N HIS A 117 -0.08 16.59 -7.10
CA HIS A 117 -0.54 17.58 -8.06
C HIS A 117 -1.53 18.57 -7.47
N ALA A 118 -1.57 19.76 -8.07
CA ALA A 118 -2.59 20.77 -7.86
C ALA A 118 -2.94 21.36 -9.24
N VAL A 119 -3.99 20.82 -9.86
CA VAL A 119 -4.37 21.12 -11.25
C VAL A 119 -4.61 22.61 -11.45
N ASP A 120 -5.35 23.25 -10.53
CA ASP A 120 -5.69 24.68 -10.58
C ASP A 120 -4.48 25.61 -10.51
N ARG A 121 -3.29 25.07 -10.19
CA ARG A 121 -2.02 25.79 -10.08
C ARG A 121 -0.96 25.30 -11.05
N GLY A 122 -1.30 24.39 -11.96
CA GLY A 122 -0.35 23.82 -12.91
C GLY A 122 0.82 23.06 -12.24
N PHE A 123 0.59 22.51 -11.05
CA PHE A 123 1.64 21.81 -10.28
C PHE A 123 1.50 20.29 -10.43
N LEU A 124 2.59 19.62 -10.79
CA LEU A 124 2.75 18.17 -10.77
C LEU A 124 4.19 17.84 -10.40
N ALA A 125 4.38 16.98 -9.40
CA ALA A 125 5.67 16.45 -9.02
C ALA A 125 5.60 14.93 -8.86
N VAL A 126 6.63 14.22 -9.33
CA VAL A 126 6.88 12.81 -9.03
C VAL A 126 8.00 12.75 -8.02
N TRP A 127 7.87 11.87 -7.03
CA TRP A 127 8.83 11.81 -5.94
C TRP A 127 9.07 10.39 -5.46
N ILE A 128 10.25 10.18 -4.87
CA ILE A 128 10.59 8.98 -4.11
C ILE A 128 10.83 9.42 -2.67
N ALA A 129 10.28 8.71 -1.69
CA ALA A 129 10.55 8.99 -0.29
C ALA A 129 11.29 7.85 0.40
N GLU A 130 12.21 8.25 1.26
CA GLU A 130 12.97 7.37 2.14
C GLU A 130 12.65 7.70 3.59
N LYS A 131 12.56 6.66 4.41
CA LYS A 131 12.28 6.81 5.84
C LYS A 131 13.50 7.41 6.52
N THR A 132 13.32 8.44 7.34
CA THR A 132 14.45 9.12 8.01
C THR A 132 14.83 8.49 9.34
N LYS A 133 13.93 7.69 9.94
CA LYS A 133 14.13 6.95 11.20
C LYS A 133 13.30 5.66 11.20
#